data_AF-A0A6G8III8-F1
#
_entry.id   AF-A0A6G8III8-F1
#
_cell.length_a   1.000
_cell.length_b   1.000
_cell.length_c   1.000
_cell.angle_alpha   90.00
_cell.angle_beta   90.00
_cell.angle_gamma   90.00
#
_symmetry.space_group_name_H-M   'P 1'
#
loop_
_entity.id
_entity.type
_entity.pdbx_description
1 polymer ?
#
loop_
_entity_poly.entity_id
_entity_poly.type
_entity_poly.pdbx_seq_one_letter_code
_entity_poly.pdbx_strand_id
1 'polypeptide(L)'
;MVKKVSKGSSARSSQTAAGASPLAGAIKDSAQQIWLAGLGAFAKAQEEGGKAFETLVKEGLSMQRKTQAVAEERLSEATSRVSSMANDLQSKAAGQWDKLESLFEERVAKALGKLGVPSARDVDALIERIDALNAQVMKMGGMGVAGTDKPARKAAAKKTPAAKKAPAKRPAAKKAAATKSA
;
A
#
# COMPACT_ATOMS: atom_id res chain seq x y z
N MET A 1 -39.96 -6.14 -92.98
CA MET A 1 -39.36 -5.24 -94.01
C MET A 1 -37.86 -5.16 -93.77
N VAL A 2 -37.10 -5.40 -94.83
CA VAL A 2 -35.64 -5.46 -94.93
C VAL A 2 -35.03 -4.06 -94.92
N LYS A 3 -33.89 -3.87 -94.25
CA LYS A 3 -32.73 -3.20 -94.86
C LYS A 3 -31.40 -3.62 -94.22
N LYS A 4 -30.56 -4.20 -95.07
CA LYS A 4 -29.18 -4.66 -94.89
C LYS A 4 -28.24 -3.60 -95.51
N VAL A 5 -26.94 -3.72 -95.21
CA VAL A 5 -25.76 -3.12 -95.88
C VAL A 5 -25.37 -1.75 -95.29
N SER A 6 -24.16 -1.54 -94.75
CA SER A 6 -22.91 -1.63 -95.49
C SER A 6 -21.65 -1.95 -94.66
N LYS A 7 -20.79 -2.74 -95.30
CA LYS A 7 -19.43 -3.11 -94.96
C LYS A 7 -18.49 -2.03 -95.53
N GLY A 8 -17.55 -1.55 -94.72
CA GLY A 8 -16.50 -0.63 -95.17
C GLY A 8 -15.27 -0.75 -94.27
N SER A 9 -14.39 -1.70 -94.61
CA SER A 9 -13.00 -1.71 -94.15
C SER A 9 -12.15 -0.89 -95.13
N SER A 10 -11.04 -0.36 -94.62
CA SER A 10 -9.92 0.32 -95.28
C SER A 10 -10.03 1.82 -95.47
N ALA A 11 -9.45 2.56 -94.52
CA ALA A 11 -8.29 3.40 -94.81
C ALA A 11 -7.50 3.66 -93.52
N ARG A 12 -6.34 3.01 -93.42
CA ARG A 12 -5.32 3.24 -92.43
C ARG A 12 -4.29 4.20 -93.06
N SER A 13 -4.21 5.43 -92.55
CA SER A 13 -3.06 6.33 -92.66
C SER A 13 -3.29 7.43 -91.60
N SER A 14 -2.34 7.88 -90.78
CA SER A 14 -0.89 7.83 -90.86
C SER A 14 -0.31 8.00 -89.44
N GLN A 15 0.68 7.16 -89.16
CA GLN A 15 1.84 7.31 -88.27
C GLN A 15 1.90 8.50 -87.30
N THR A 16 2.19 8.20 -86.03
CA THR A 16 3.48 8.59 -85.42
C THR A 16 3.79 7.63 -84.28
N ALA A 17 4.79 6.77 -84.49
CA ALA A 17 5.45 6.07 -83.41
C ALA A 17 6.34 7.08 -82.67
N ALA A 18 5.99 7.37 -81.42
CA ALA A 18 6.90 7.97 -80.45
C ALA A 18 6.63 7.37 -79.07
N GLY A 19 7.37 6.30 -78.76
CA GLY A 19 7.92 6.09 -77.42
C GLY A 19 6.97 5.74 -76.28
N ALA A 20 6.19 4.67 -76.39
CA ALA A 20 5.86 3.84 -75.23
C ALA A 20 5.61 2.41 -75.71
N SER A 21 6.45 1.47 -75.29
CA SER A 21 6.21 0.05 -75.56
C SER A 21 4.81 -0.30 -75.03
N PRO A 22 3.94 -1.01 -75.77
CA PRO A 22 2.61 -1.39 -75.30
C PRO A 22 2.64 -2.13 -73.95
N LEU A 23 3.78 -2.73 -73.62
CA LEU A 23 4.08 -3.32 -72.31
C LEU A 23 4.18 -2.27 -71.19
N ALA A 24 4.78 -1.11 -71.44
CA ALA A 24 4.91 -0.02 -70.46
C ALA A 24 3.56 0.61 -70.12
N GLY A 25 2.63 0.70 -71.09
CA GLY A 25 1.25 1.11 -70.85
C GLY A 25 0.50 0.11 -69.96
N ALA A 26 0.57 -1.19 -70.27
CA ALA A 26 -0.08 -2.24 -69.49
C ALA A 26 0.47 -2.36 -68.05
N ILE A 27 1.77 -2.12 -67.84
CA ILE A 27 2.38 -2.09 -66.51
C ILE A 27 1.89 -0.88 -65.71
N LYS A 28 1.78 0.29 -66.33
CA LYS A 28 1.24 1.49 -65.67
C LYS A 28 -0.23 1.31 -65.28
N ASP A 29 -1.04 0.75 -66.17
CA ASP A 29 -2.45 0.46 -65.89
C ASP A 29 -2.61 -0.59 -64.77
N SER A 30 -1.78 -1.64 -64.76
CA SER A 30 -1.77 -2.63 -63.66
C SER A 30 -1.30 -2.01 -62.34
N ALA A 31 -0.25 -1.19 -62.36
CA ALA A 31 0.22 -0.50 -61.16
C ALA A 31 -0.85 0.45 -60.61
N GLN A 32 -1.59 1.12 -61.49
CA GLN A 32 -2.69 2.00 -61.10
C GLN A 32 -3.90 1.22 -60.57
N GLN A 33 -4.20 0.06 -61.13
CA GLN A 33 -5.21 -0.86 -60.60
C GLN A 33 -4.82 -1.40 -59.22
N ILE A 34 -3.56 -1.83 -59.04
CA ILE A 34 -3.04 -2.31 -57.75
C ILE A 34 -3.08 -1.19 -56.71
N TRP A 35 -2.76 0.04 -57.10
CA TRP A 35 -2.83 1.20 -56.20
C TRP A 35 -4.26 1.52 -55.78
N LEU A 36 -5.19 1.58 -56.74
CA LEU A 36 -6.61 1.83 -56.47
C LEU A 36 -7.24 0.69 -55.65
N ALA A 37 -6.86 -0.56 -55.91
CA ALA A 37 -7.27 -1.71 -55.11
C ALA A 37 -6.69 -1.65 -53.69
N GLY A 38 -5.43 -1.23 -53.54
CA GLY A 38 -4.81 -1.00 -52.23
C GLY A 38 -5.53 0.09 -51.43
N LEU A 39 -5.89 1.21 -52.07
CA LEU A 39 -6.62 2.30 -51.44
C LEU A 39 -8.07 1.90 -51.10
N GLY A 40 -8.73 1.13 -51.97
CA GLY A 40 -10.07 0.61 -51.73
C GLY A 40 -10.13 -0.44 -50.62
N ALA A 41 -9.13 -1.33 -50.54
CA ALA A 41 -9.00 -2.30 -49.46
C ALA A 41 -8.70 -1.62 -48.11
N PHE A 42 -7.86 -0.58 -48.10
CA PHE A 42 -7.60 0.22 -46.90
C PHE A 42 -8.84 0.98 -46.43
N ALA A 43 -9.60 1.57 -47.34
CA ALA A 43 -10.88 2.22 -47.02
C ALA A 43 -11.90 1.23 -46.44
N LYS A 44 -12.02 0.03 -47.03
CA LYS A 44 -12.90 -1.04 -46.54
C LYS A 44 -12.45 -1.59 -45.18
N ALA A 45 -11.14 -1.67 -44.94
CA ALA A 45 -10.58 -2.02 -43.64
C ALA A 45 -10.79 -0.91 -42.58
N GLN A 46 -10.84 0.37 -42.95
CA GLN A 46 -11.27 1.42 -42.02
C GLN A 46 -12.76 1.31 -41.67
N GLU A 47 -13.61 1.05 -42.67
CA GLU A 47 -15.06 0.97 -42.51
C GLU A 47 -15.48 -0.27 -41.68
N GLU A 48 -14.80 -1.40 -41.88
CA GLU A 48 -15.00 -2.63 -41.10
C GLU A 48 -14.18 -2.65 -39.80
N GLY A 49 -13.03 -1.97 -39.79
CA GLY A 49 -12.14 -1.86 -38.63
C GLY A 49 -12.74 -1.04 -37.49
N GLY A 50 -13.54 -0.01 -37.77
CA GLY A 50 -14.27 0.72 -36.75
C GLY A 50 -15.26 -0.16 -35.97
N LYS A 51 -15.98 -1.06 -36.65
CA LYS A 51 -16.92 -2.00 -36.01
C LYS A 51 -16.20 -3.09 -35.21
N ALA A 52 -15.09 -3.60 -35.75
CA ALA A 52 -14.24 -4.55 -35.03
C ALA A 52 -13.61 -3.90 -33.78
N PHE A 53 -13.18 -2.64 -33.89
CA PHE A 53 -12.66 -1.86 -32.77
C PHE A 53 -13.71 -1.62 -31.69
N GLU A 54 -14.90 -1.13 -32.05
CA GLU A 54 -16.02 -0.95 -31.09
C GLU A 54 -16.40 -2.26 -30.40
N THR A 55 -16.38 -3.38 -31.13
CA THR A 55 -16.61 -4.71 -30.57
C THR A 55 -15.51 -5.08 -29.57
N LEU A 56 -14.24 -4.92 -29.94
CA LEU A 56 -13.10 -5.18 -29.07
C LEU A 56 -13.08 -4.27 -27.83
N VAL A 57 -13.46 -3.00 -27.97
CA VAL A 57 -13.58 -2.06 -26.84
C VAL A 57 -14.70 -2.50 -25.91
N LYS A 58 -15.85 -2.90 -26.44
CA LYS A 58 -16.98 -3.41 -25.64
C LYS A 58 -16.61 -4.72 -24.94
N GLU A 59 -15.94 -5.62 -25.65
CA GLU A 59 -15.39 -6.87 -25.10
C GLU A 59 -14.41 -6.55 -23.97
N GLY A 60 -13.46 -5.63 -24.20
CA GLY A 60 -12.44 -5.19 -23.23
C GLY A 60 -13.03 -4.53 -21.98
N LEU A 61 -14.01 -3.64 -22.14
CA LEU A 61 -14.75 -3.05 -21.02
C LEU A 61 -15.53 -4.11 -20.23
N SER A 62 -16.12 -5.09 -20.92
CA SER A 62 -16.80 -6.21 -20.26
C SER A 62 -15.81 -7.12 -19.52
N MET A 63 -14.63 -7.35 -20.09
CA MET A 63 -13.55 -8.16 -19.52
C MET A 63 -12.94 -7.46 -18.31
N GLN A 64 -12.73 -6.15 -18.37
CA GLN A 64 -12.28 -5.33 -17.24
C GLN A 64 -13.31 -5.37 -16.11
N ARG A 65 -14.60 -5.16 -16.40
CA ARG A 65 -15.66 -5.25 -15.37
C ARG A 65 -15.76 -6.63 -14.73
N LYS A 66 -15.69 -7.70 -15.54
CA LYS A 66 -15.70 -9.09 -15.04
C LYS A 66 -14.46 -9.37 -14.19
N THR A 67 -13.29 -8.94 -14.63
CA THR A 67 -12.02 -9.14 -13.90
C THR A 67 -12.00 -8.33 -12.61
N GLN A 68 -12.51 -7.10 -12.62
CA GLN A 68 -12.65 -6.28 -11.42
C GLN A 68 -13.62 -6.92 -10.43
N ALA A 69 -14.79 -7.39 -10.88
CA ALA A 69 -15.75 -8.05 -9.99
C ALA A 69 -15.16 -9.34 -9.37
N VAL A 70 -14.46 -10.15 -10.16
CA VAL A 70 -13.76 -11.34 -9.66
C VAL A 70 -12.62 -10.95 -8.72
N ALA A 71 -11.84 -9.92 -9.04
CA ALA A 71 -10.77 -9.45 -8.17
C ALA A 71 -11.30 -8.91 -6.83
N GLU A 72 -12.41 -8.16 -6.86
CA GLU A 72 -13.09 -7.67 -5.67
C GLU A 72 -13.64 -8.83 -4.82
N GLU A 73 -14.24 -9.85 -5.45
CA GLU A 73 -14.71 -11.06 -4.76
C GLU A 73 -13.54 -11.86 -4.14
N ARG A 74 -12.45 -12.06 -4.89
CA ARG A 74 -11.25 -12.76 -4.41
C ARG A 74 -10.54 -11.97 -3.31
N LEU A 75 -10.46 -10.65 -3.43
CA LEU A 75 -9.87 -9.79 -2.41
C LEU A 75 -10.74 -9.75 -1.16
N SER A 76 -12.07 -9.72 -1.30
CA SER A 76 -13.00 -9.80 -0.19
C SER A 76 -12.89 -11.14 0.54
N GLU A 77 -12.85 -12.27 -0.19
CA GLU A 77 -12.63 -13.59 0.39
C GLU A 77 -11.25 -13.70 1.07
N ALA A 78 -10.18 -13.23 0.41
CA ALA A 78 -8.83 -13.28 0.95
C ALA A 78 -8.72 -12.41 2.20
N THR A 79 -9.24 -11.18 2.16
CA THR A 79 -9.32 -10.28 3.32
C THR A 79 -10.12 -10.92 4.45
N SER A 80 -11.25 -11.56 4.15
CA SER A 80 -12.07 -12.24 5.15
C SER A 80 -11.35 -13.43 5.78
N ARG A 81 -10.66 -14.25 4.96
CA ARG A 81 -9.85 -15.39 5.44
C ARG A 81 -8.64 -14.93 6.25
N VAL A 82 -7.96 -13.86 5.82
CA VAL A 82 -6.84 -13.27 6.57
C VAL A 82 -7.33 -12.66 7.86
N SER A 83 -8.47 -11.97 7.85
CA SER A 83 -9.08 -11.40 9.06
C SER A 83 -9.51 -12.49 10.05
N SER A 84 -10.12 -13.58 9.57
CA SER A 84 -10.50 -14.70 10.44
C SER A 84 -9.26 -15.40 11.01
N MET A 85 -8.25 -15.68 10.18
CA MET A 85 -6.98 -16.25 10.64
C MET A 85 -6.27 -15.32 11.61
N ALA A 86 -6.25 -14.01 11.36
CA ALA A 86 -5.66 -13.03 12.27
C ALA A 86 -6.40 -13.00 13.60
N ASN A 87 -7.73 -13.09 13.61
CA ASN A 87 -8.52 -13.12 14.84
C ASN A 87 -8.33 -14.44 15.61
N ASP A 88 -8.22 -15.57 14.92
CA ASP A 88 -7.89 -16.87 15.52
C ASP A 88 -6.47 -16.91 16.07
N LEU A 89 -5.51 -16.32 15.36
CA LEU A 89 -4.12 -16.24 15.78
C LEU A 89 -3.96 -15.23 16.92
N GLN A 90 -4.68 -14.11 16.91
CA GLN A 90 -4.68 -13.13 17.99
C GLN A 90 -5.30 -13.70 19.26
N SER A 91 -6.41 -14.43 19.15
CA SER A 91 -7.04 -15.09 20.32
C SER A 91 -6.21 -16.26 20.86
N LYS A 92 -5.57 -17.06 20.02
CA LYS A 92 -4.71 -18.18 20.46
C LYS A 92 -3.29 -17.76 20.88
N ALA A 93 -2.77 -16.68 20.30
CA ALA A 93 -1.40 -16.23 20.50
C ALA A 93 -1.31 -14.94 21.31
N ALA A 94 -2.39 -14.47 21.97
CA ALA A 94 -2.34 -13.32 22.88
C ALA A 94 -1.16 -13.41 23.88
N GLY A 95 -0.88 -14.61 24.43
CA GLY A 95 0.29 -14.82 25.31
C GLY A 95 1.66 -14.92 24.60
N GLN A 96 1.71 -15.05 23.27
CA GLN A 96 2.95 -14.90 22.49
C GLN A 96 3.13 -13.46 22.01
N TRP A 97 2.06 -12.68 21.90
CA TRP A 97 2.12 -11.24 21.64
C TRP A 97 2.83 -10.50 22.78
N ASP A 98 2.59 -10.85 24.05
CA ASP A 98 3.34 -10.28 25.18
C ASP A 98 4.86 -10.53 25.07
N LYS A 99 5.27 -11.69 24.51
CA LYS A 99 6.70 -11.98 24.27
C LYS A 99 7.24 -11.23 23.06
N LEU A 100 6.42 -11.00 22.04
CA LEU A 100 6.77 -10.16 20.90
C LEU A 100 6.82 -8.69 21.28
N GLU A 101 6.00 -8.23 22.24
CA GLU A 101 6.10 -6.91 22.83
C GLU A 101 7.44 -6.76 23.54
N SER A 102 7.82 -7.71 24.40
CA SER A 102 9.14 -7.71 25.02
C SER A 102 10.29 -7.75 23.99
N LEU A 103 10.16 -8.54 22.92
CA LEU A 103 11.20 -8.63 21.88
C LEU A 103 11.21 -7.36 20.99
N PHE A 104 10.05 -6.77 20.73
CA PHE A 104 9.95 -5.51 20.00
C PHE A 104 10.55 -4.38 20.83
N GLU A 105 10.22 -4.29 22.11
CA GLU A 105 10.85 -3.37 23.07
C GLU A 105 12.37 -3.57 23.09
N GLU A 106 12.85 -4.81 23.14
CA GLU A 106 14.29 -5.08 23.11
C GLU A 106 14.94 -4.64 21.78
N ARG A 107 14.27 -4.87 20.65
CA ARG A 107 14.78 -4.45 19.32
C ARG A 107 14.70 -2.94 19.12
N VAL A 108 13.66 -2.28 19.61
CA VAL A 108 13.51 -0.83 19.60
C VAL A 108 14.52 -0.20 20.55
N ALA A 109 14.67 -0.70 21.77
CA ALA A 109 15.69 -0.25 22.71
C ALA A 109 17.10 -0.43 22.13
N LYS A 110 17.37 -1.55 21.45
CA LYS A 110 18.66 -1.78 20.78
C LYS A 110 18.89 -0.84 19.59
N ALA A 111 17.83 -0.50 18.85
CA ALA A 111 17.90 0.47 17.77
C ALA A 111 18.13 1.90 18.29
N LEU A 112 17.45 2.29 19.36
CA LEU A 112 17.62 3.57 20.04
C LEU A 112 19.01 3.71 20.69
N GLY A 113 19.51 2.64 21.32
CA GLY A 113 20.87 2.60 21.85
C GLY A 113 21.93 2.73 20.76
N LYS A 114 21.71 2.12 19.57
CA LYS A 114 22.57 2.34 18.40
C LYS A 114 22.51 3.77 17.84
N LEU A 115 21.39 4.47 18.05
CA LEU A 115 21.21 5.87 17.66
C LEU A 115 21.76 6.84 18.72
N GLY A 116 22.28 6.33 19.84
CA GLY A 116 22.90 7.13 20.90
C GLY A 116 21.93 7.64 21.96
N VAL A 117 20.70 7.13 22.01
CA VAL A 117 19.75 7.44 23.09
C VAL A 117 20.11 6.58 24.31
N PRO A 118 20.54 7.18 25.44
CA PRO A 118 20.86 6.44 26.65
C PRO A 118 19.62 5.72 27.20
N SER A 119 19.77 4.48 27.66
CA SER A 119 18.65 3.74 28.24
C SER A 119 18.38 4.21 29.67
N ALA A 120 17.18 3.95 30.19
CA ALA A 120 16.83 4.29 31.58
C ALA A 120 17.80 3.67 32.60
N ARG A 121 18.29 2.46 32.34
CA ARG A 121 19.27 1.79 33.22
C ARG A 121 20.64 2.46 33.22
N ASP A 122 21.04 3.04 32.09
CA ASP A 122 22.29 3.78 32.02
C ASP A 122 22.20 5.07 32.83
N VAL A 123 21.02 5.72 32.82
CA VAL A 123 20.74 6.90 33.65
C VAL A 123 20.74 6.54 35.13
N ASP A 124 20.07 5.44 35.52
CA ASP A 124 20.03 4.99 36.91
C ASP A 124 21.42 4.63 37.46
N ALA A 125 22.22 3.89 36.68
CA ALA A 125 23.59 3.55 37.05
C ALA A 125 24.48 4.80 37.18
N LEU A 126 24.24 5.83 36.36
CA LEU A 126 24.95 7.10 36.47
C LEU A 126 24.52 7.87 37.72
N ILE A 127 23.22 7.88 38.08
CA ILE A 127 22.71 8.49 39.31
C ILE A 127 23.35 7.83 40.53
N GLU A 128 23.38 6.50 40.60
CA GLU A 128 24.01 5.78 41.71
C GLU A 128 25.50 6.10 41.83
N ARG A 129 26.20 6.21 40.68
CA ARG A 129 27.61 6.60 40.65
C ARG A 129 27.81 8.04 41.09
N ILE A 130 26.92 8.96 40.72
CA ILE A 130 26.94 10.36 41.18
C ILE A 130 26.69 10.43 42.68
N ASP A 131 25.75 9.66 43.22
CA ASP A 131 25.47 9.61 44.65
C ASP A 131 26.66 9.05 45.44
N ALA A 132 27.27 7.98 44.96
CA ALA A 132 28.48 7.42 45.54
C ALA A 132 29.65 8.42 45.50
N LEU A 133 29.81 9.16 44.39
CA LEU A 133 30.84 10.17 44.26
C LEU A 133 30.56 11.38 45.16
N ASN A 134 29.30 11.83 45.25
CA ASN A 134 28.87 12.88 46.17
C ASN A 134 29.15 12.48 47.62
N ALA A 135 28.88 11.23 48.00
CA ALA A 135 29.22 10.73 49.33
C ALA A 135 30.73 10.76 49.59
N GLN A 136 31.56 10.42 48.60
CA GLN A 136 33.02 10.49 48.71
C GLN A 136 33.54 11.93 48.74
N VAL A 137 32.95 12.83 47.96
CA VAL A 137 33.27 14.26 47.95
C VAL A 137 32.82 14.93 49.24
N MET A 138 31.68 14.54 49.84
CA MET A 138 31.32 15.02 51.18
C MET A 138 32.26 14.47 52.25
N LYS A 139 32.74 13.23 52.10
CA LYS A 139 33.74 12.64 53.00
C LYS A 139 35.10 13.34 52.90
N MET A 140 35.49 13.81 51.71
CA MET A 140 36.76 14.54 51.47
C MET A 140 36.64 16.05 51.69
N GLY A 141 35.51 16.64 51.28
CA GLY A 141 35.13 18.05 51.46
C GLY A 141 34.66 18.38 52.87
N GLY A 142 34.37 17.37 53.69
CA GLY A 142 34.30 17.50 55.15
C GLY A 142 35.62 17.91 55.81
N MET A 143 36.71 18.01 55.05
CA MET A 143 37.98 18.61 55.46
C MET A 143 38.15 20.07 54.99
N GLY A 144 37.08 20.72 54.51
CA GLY A 144 37.13 22.10 54.05
C GLY A 144 35.78 22.80 54.22
N VAL A 145 35.69 23.58 55.29
CA VAL A 145 34.60 24.50 55.64
C VAL A 145 33.35 23.87 56.27
N ALA A 146 33.50 23.42 57.51
CA ALA A 146 32.47 23.62 58.53
C ALA A 146 33.17 24.04 59.81
N GLY A 147 33.41 25.35 59.91
CA GLY A 147 33.55 26.00 61.19
C GLY A 147 32.35 25.65 62.06
N THR A 148 32.66 25.36 63.32
CA THR A 148 31.80 25.50 64.50
C THR A 148 30.33 25.81 64.19
N ASP A 149 29.45 24.82 64.33
CA ASP A 149 28.22 25.01 65.10
C ASP A 149 27.61 23.65 65.47
N LYS A 150 27.90 23.27 66.71
CA LYS A 150 27.14 22.30 67.47
C LYS A 150 25.81 22.95 67.83
N PRO A 151 24.68 22.27 67.64
CA PRO A 151 23.75 22.20 68.76
C PRO A 151 23.49 20.76 69.16
N ALA A 152 23.50 20.59 70.48
CA ALA A 152 23.18 19.40 71.21
C ALA A 152 21.82 18.80 70.76
N ARG A 153 21.81 17.47 70.53
CA ARG A 153 20.57 16.70 70.56
C ARG A 153 20.01 16.73 71.97
N LYS A 154 19.03 17.59 72.19
CA LYS A 154 18.12 17.55 73.33
C LYS A 154 17.23 16.32 73.18
N ALA A 155 17.18 15.51 74.23
CA ALA A 155 16.25 14.43 74.40
C ALA A 155 14.79 14.94 74.33
N ALA A 156 13.97 14.27 73.53
CA ALA A 156 12.51 14.23 73.63
C ALA A 156 12.07 12.93 72.93
N ALA A 157 11.69 11.86 73.64
CA ALA A 157 10.42 11.69 74.35
C ALA A 157 9.19 11.78 73.44
N LYS A 158 8.34 10.74 73.61
CA LYS A 158 6.96 10.54 73.16
C LYS A 158 6.72 9.94 71.77
N LYS A 159 6.45 8.63 71.83
CA LYS A 159 5.47 7.92 71.03
C LYS A 159 4.12 8.67 71.02
N THR A 160 3.57 8.84 69.82
CA THR A 160 2.13 8.97 69.58
C THR A 160 1.80 8.22 68.28
N PRO A 161 0.82 7.29 68.28
CA PRO A 161 0.36 6.67 67.06
C PRO A 161 -0.63 7.62 66.35
N ALA A 162 -0.30 8.05 65.13
CA ALA A 162 -1.24 8.77 64.28
C ALA A 162 -2.18 7.75 63.62
N ALA A 163 -3.45 7.83 64.02
CA ALA A 163 -4.56 7.17 63.36
C ALA A 163 -4.60 7.52 61.87
N LYS A 164 -4.73 6.51 61.00
CA LYS A 164 -5.33 6.70 59.67
C LYS A 164 -6.43 5.68 59.46
N LYS A 165 -7.57 6.26 59.09
CA LYS A 165 -8.90 5.72 58.86
C LYS A 165 -8.92 4.64 57.78
N ALA A 166 -9.85 3.71 57.96
CA ALA A 166 -10.31 2.74 56.98
C ALA A 166 -10.80 3.37 55.66
N PRO A 167 -10.79 2.62 54.56
CA PRO A 167 -11.87 2.66 53.60
C PRO A 167 -12.85 1.51 53.84
N ALA A 168 -14.11 1.90 53.99
CA ALA A 168 -15.26 1.06 54.22
C ALA A 168 -15.47 0.01 53.12
N LYS A 169 -15.72 -1.24 53.54
CA LYS A 169 -16.40 -2.23 52.71
C LYS A 169 -17.82 -1.74 52.43
N ARG A 170 -18.14 -1.46 51.17
CA ARG A 170 -19.53 -1.36 50.70
C ARG A 170 -20.10 -2.79 50.58
N PRO A 171 -21.27 -3.09 51.17
CA PRO A 171 -21.94 -4.37 50.96
C PRO A 171 -22.91 -4.29 49.76
N ALA A 172 -22.92 -5.40 49.00
CA ALA A 172 -24.05 -6.12 48.40
C ALA A 172 -25.14 -5.44 47.53
N ALA A 173 -25.73 -6.31 46.69
CA ALA A 173 -27.00 -6.24 45.95
C ALA A 173 -26.92 -5.68 44.52
N LYS A 174 -27.52 -6.27 43.48
CA LYS A 174 -28.71 -7.14 43.46
C LYS A 174 -28.83 -7.91 42.12
N LYS A 175 -29.32 -9.14 42.23
CA LYS A 175 -29.94 -9.97 41.19
C LYS A 175 -31.39 -9.49 40.95
N ALA A 176 -31.94 -9.86 39.77
CA ALA A 176 -33.31 -9.69 39.23
C ALA A 176 -33.46 -8.54 38.20
N ALA A 177 -34.16 -8.64 37.07
CA ALA A 177 -34.85 -9.72 36.36
C ALA A 177 -35.29 -9.19 34.97
N ALA A 178 -35.49 -10.12 34.02
CA ALA A 178 -36.45 -10.12 32.89
C ALA A 178 -36.47 -8.98 31.84
N THR A 179 -36.45 -9.36 30.55
CA THR A 179 -37.61 -9.24 29.64
C THR A 179 -37.38 -9.98 28.31
N LYS A 180 -38.38 -10.80 27.93
CA LYS A 180 -38.67 -11.24 26.56
C LYS A 180 -38.93 -10.02 25.65
N SER A 181 -38.58 -10.14 24.37
CA SER A 181 -39.18 -9.51 23.16
C SER A 181 -38.21 -9.84 22.01
N ALA A 182 -38.56 -10.15 20.77
CA ALA A 182 -39.79 -10.44 20.03
C ALA A 182 -39.32 -11.20 18.76
#